data_AF-A0A9D6FNB0-F1
#
_entry.id   AF-A0A9D6FNB0-F1
#
_cell.length_a   1.000
_cell.length_b   1.000
_cell.length_c   1.000
_cell.angle_alpha   90.00
_cell.angle_beta   90.00
_cell.angle_gamma   90.00
#
_symmetry.space_group_name_H-M   'P 1'
#
loop_
_entity.id
_entity.type
_entity.pdbx_description
1 polymer ?
#
loop_
_entity_poly.entity_id
_entity_poly.type
_entity_poly.pdbx_seq_one_letter_code
_entity_poly.pdbx_strand_id
1 'polypeptide(L)'
;MATKHKVLEPIHPGEILLEEFLKPMGVSINRLAREIAVPPGRVSAIVNRKRAITADTALRLGRFFGVSPETWMGLQADYDLRVTRRTIGATLEKYVHPHAALSVTGCARRSRPSASTRPTPSRRRALFHSMMSSRTL
;
A
#
# COMPACT_ATOMS: atom_id res chain seq x y z
N MET A 1 0.25 -9.96 31.26
CA MET A 1 -0.66 -8.78 31.34
C MET A 1 -1.04 -8.41 29.92
N ALA A 2 -2.30 -8.60 29.51
CA ALA A 2 -2.74 -8.24 28.16
C ALA A 2 -2.88 -6.71 28.07
N THR A 3 -2.05 -6.06 27.27
CA THR A 3 -2.13 -4.62 27.02
C THR A 3 -3.40 -4.34 26.24
N LYS A 4 -4.39 -3.75 26.91
CA LYS A 4 -5.61 -3.22 26.28
C LYS A 4 -5.19 -2.11 25.31
N HIS A 5 -5.09 -2.42 24.03
CA HIS A 5 -4.73 -1.43 23.00
C HIS A 5 -5.84 -0.37 22.95
N LYS A 6 -5.52 0.84 23.41
CA LYS A 6 -6.41 1.99 23.32
C LYS A 6 -6.61 2.30 21.83
N VAL A 7 -7.85 2.24 21.37
CA VAL A 7 -8.19 2.59 19.99
C VAL A 7 -7.99 4.11 19.84
N LEU A 8 -6.85 4.52 19.29
CA LEU A 8 -6.49 5.92 19.06
C LEU A 8 -7.44 6.55 18.04
N GLU A 9 -7.85 7.80 18.22
CA GLU A 9 -8.70 8.49 17.25
C GLU A 9 -8.02 8.59 15.87
N PRO A 10 -8.75 8.46 14.76
CA PRO A 10 -8.18 8.60 13.42
C PRO A 10 -7.79 10.08 13.23
N ILE A 11 -6.54 10.31 12.83
CA ILE A 11 -6.03 11.65 12.60
C ILE A 11 -6.49 12.11 11.21
N HIS A 12 -7.18 13.24 11.13
CA HIS A 12 -7.62 13.77 9.85
C HIS A 12 -6.41 14.34 9.07
N PRO A 13 -6.30 14.13 7.74
CA PRO A 13 -5.16 14.62 6.96
C PRO A 13 -4.96 16.14 7.05
N GLY A 14 -6.05 16.90 7.25
CA GLY A 14 -5.99 18.34 7.50
C GLY A 14 -5.32 18.74 8.82
N GLU A 15 -5.34 17.87 9.85
CA GLU A 15 -4.57 18.09 11.08
C GLU A 15 -3.07 17.93 10.80
N ILE A 16 -2.69 16.89 10.05
CA ILE A 16 -1.29 16.66 9.64
C ILE A 16 -0.78 17.83 8.80
N LEU A 17 -1.58 18.31 7.85
CA LEU A 17 -1.23 19.51 7.06
C LEU A 17 -0.95 20.72 7.95
N LEU A 18 -1.73 20.92 9.00
CA LEU A 18 -1.53 22.05 9.92
C LEU A 18 -0.30 21.87 10.81
N GLU A 19 -0.22 20.74 11.50
CA GLU A 19 0.77 20.50 12.56
C GLU A 19 2.16 20.21 12.01
N GLU A 20 2.28 19.48 10.90
CA GLU A 20 3.58 19.04 10.38
C GLU A 20 4.13 19.92 9.25
N PHE A 21 3.28 20.70 8.57
CA PHE A 21 3.71 21.53 7.44
C PHE A 21 3.51 23.02 7.74
N LEU A 22 2.27 23.46 8.01
CA LEU A 22 1.99 24.90 8.12
C LEU A 22 2.62 25.55 9.35
N LYS A 23 2.49 24.94 10.54
CA LYS A 23 3.06 25.49 11.78
C LYS A 23 4.60 25.53 11.74
N PRO A 24 5.32 24.47 11.38
CA PRO A 24 6.78 24.49 11.38
C PRO A 24 7.36 25.47 10.34
N MET A 25 6.66 25.66 9.22
CA MET A 25 7.08 26.60 8.16
C MET A 25 6.61 28.04 8.38
N GLY A 26 5.79 28.32 9.41
CA GLY A 26 5.18 29.64 9.61
C GLY A 26 4.28 30.09 8.45
N VAL A 27 3.68 29.15 7.71
CA VAL A 27 2.83 29.44 6.55
C VAL A 27 1.38 29.54 7.01
N SER A 28 0.74 30.68 6.76
CA SER A 28 -0.69 30.82 7.04
C SER A 28 -1.56 30.08 6.01
N ILE A 29 -2.77 29.70 6.42
CA ILE A 29 -3.78 29.08 5.54
C ILE A 29 -4.02 29.94 4.29
N ASN A 30 -4.14 31.26 4.47
CA ASN A 30 -4.34 32.20 3.37
C ASN A 30 -3.15 32.25 2.40
N ARG A 31 -1.92 32.17 2.94
CA ARG A 31 -0.71 32.10 2.11
C ARG A 31 -0.71 30.81 1.30
N LEU A 32 -0.86 29.65 1.95
CA LEU A 32 -0.93 28.36 1.25
C LEU A 32 -1.98 28.40 0.12
N ALA A 33 -3.20 28.83 0.43
CA ALA A 33 -4.29 28.89 -0.55
C ALA A 33 -3.94 29.68 -1.83
N ARG A 34 -3.23 30.82 -1.68
CA ARG A 34 -2.74 31.61 -2.81
C ARG A 34 -1.66 30.86 -3.60
N GLU A 35 -0.69 30.27 -2.92
CA GLU A 35 0.42 29.55 -3.56
C GLU A 35 -0.05 28.33 -4.36
N ILE A 36 -1.06 27.61 -3.84
CA ILE A 36 -1.64 26.44 -4.54
C ILE A 36 -2.82 26.82 -5.46
N ALA A 37 -3.11 28.11 -5.63
CA ALA A 37 -4.18 28.64 -6.47
C ALA A 37 -5.56 28.01 -6.20
N VAL A 38 -5.98 27.99 -4.92
CA VAL A 38 -7.33 27.55 -4.51
C VAL A 38 -7.97 28.57 -3.57
N PRO A 39 -9.32 28.58 -3.44
CA PRO A 39 -9.98 29.47 -2.48
C PRO A 39 -9.53 29.19 -1.04
N PRO A 40 -9.27 30.21 -0.20
CA PRO A 40 -8.87 30.01 1.20
C PRO A 40 -9.86 29.19 2.03
N GLY A 41 -11.16 29.32 1.74
CA GLY A 41 -12.20 28.51 2.37
C GLY A 41 -12.02 27.00 2.14
N ARG A 42 -11.43 26.58 1.02
CA ARG A 42 -11.11 25.17 0.74
C ARG A 42 -10.06 24.64 1.72
N VAL A 43 -8.95 25.37 1.87
CA VAL A 43 -7.85 24.98 2.78
C VAL A 43 -8.31 25.04 4.22
N SER A 44 -9.05 26.10 4.60
CA SER A 44 -9.63 26.24 5.94
C SER A 44 -10.58 25.07 6.28
N ALA A 45 -11.43 24.65 5.34
CA ALA A 45 -12.32 23.51 5.55
C ALA A 45 -11.56 22.19 5.73
N ILE A 46 -10.47 21.99 4.99
CA ILE A 46 -9.60 20.80 5.12
C ILE A 46 -8.95 20.77 6.51
N VAL A 47 -8.30 21.87 6.91
CA VAL A 47 -7.64 21.98 8.22
C VAL A 47 -8.63 21.79 9.37
N ASN A 48 -9.86 22.29 9.24
CA ASN A 48 -10.91 22.15 10.24
C ASN A 48 -11.70 20.83 10.15
N ARG A 49 -11.23 19.83 9.38
CA ARG A 49 -11.88 18.50 9.23
C ARG A 49 -13.30 18.55 8.65
N LYS A 50 -13.65 19.63 7.98
CA LYS A 50 -14.95 19.83 7.33
C LYS A 50 -14.96 19.38 5.87
N ARG A 51 -13.79 19.03 5.32
CA ARG A 51 -13.61 18.64 3.92
C ARG A 51 -12.43 17.68 3.78
N ALA A 52 -12.63 16.64 2.97
CA ALA A 52 -11.60 15.71 2.54
C ALA A 52 -10.63 16.35 1.53
N ILE A 53 -9.39 15.84 1.48
CA ILE A 53 -8.44 16.16 0.43
C ILE A 53 -8.86 15.43 -0.85
N THR A 54 -9.07 16.18 -1.93
CA THR A 54 -9.35 15.65 -3.26
C THR A 54 -8.07 15.43 -4.06
N ALA A 55 -8.12 14.65 -5.13
CA ALA A 55 -6.98 14.46 -6.04
C ALA A 55 -6.42 15.78 -6.60
N ASP A 56 -7.27 16.72 -7.03
CA ASP A 56 -6.85 18.07 -7.45
C ASP A 56 -6.04 18.78 -6.34
N THR A 57 -6.52 18.72 -5.09
CA THR A 57 -5.82 19.37 -3.97
C THR A 57 -4.53 18.64 -3.64
N ALA A 58 -4.50 17.31 -3.68
CA ALA A 58 -3.31 16.49 -3.45
C ALA A 58 -2.20 16.79 -4.46
N LEU A 59 -2.54 16.91 -5.76
CA LEU A 59 -1.58 17.29 -6.81
C LEU A 59 -0.96 18.67 -6.53
N ARG A 60 -1.79 19.64 -6.12
CA ARG A 60 -1.33 21.00 -5.81
C ARG A 60 -0.47 21.06 -4.56
N LEU A 61 -0.88 20.39 -3.49
CA LEU A 61 -0.10 20.27 -2.25
C LEU A 61 1.23 19.58 -2.53
N GLY A 62 1.23 18.51 -3.33
CA GLY A 62 2.44 17.79 -3.69
C GLY A 62 3.42 18.66 -4.47
N ARG A 63 2.91 19.45 -5.43
CA ARG A 63 3.73 20.43 -6.16
C ARG A 63 4.35 21.50 -5.25
N PHE A 64 3.59 21.99 -4.27
CA PHE A 64 4.03 23.06 -3.38
C PHE A 64 5.03 22.58 -2.31
N PHE A 65 4.75 21.44 -1.66
CA PHE A 65 5.58 20.90 -0.57
C PHE A 65 6.70 19.97 -1.05
N GLY A 66 6.74 19.61 -2.33
CA GLY A 66 7.70 18.63 -2.85
C GLY A 66 7.44 17.20 -2.35
N VAL A 67 6.21 16.91 -1.94
CA VAL A 67 5.77 15.60 -1.46
C VAL A 67 4.95 14.92 -2.54
N SER A 68 4.99 13.59 -2.64
CA SER A 68 4.15 12.85 -3.58
C SER A 68 2.65 13.12 -3.32
N PRO A 69 1.84 13.40 -4.36
CA PRO A 69 0.38 13.54 -4.24
C PRO A 69 -0.29 12.31 -3.62
N GLU A 70 0.25 11.13 -3.89
CA GLU A 70 -0.23 9.84 -3.38
C GLU A 70 -0.12 9.78 -1.85
N THR A 71 0.85 10.46 -1.24
CA THR A 71 0.95 10.57 0.23
C THR A 71 -0.31 11.20 0.81
N TRP A 72 -0.79 12.30 0.23
CA TRP A 72 -2.00 12.98 0.69
C TRP A 72 -3.26 12.13 0.50
N MET A 73 -3.36 11.44 -0.64
CA MET A 73 -4.46 10.52 -0.92
C MET A 73 -4.44 9.31 0.02
N GLY A 74 -3.25 8.80 0.35
CA GLY A 74 -3.06 7.72 1.31
C GLY A 74 -3.52 8.09 2.72
N LEU A 75 -3.20 9.31 3.18
CA LEU A 75 -3.69 9.82 4.47
C LEU A 75 -5.22 9.94 4.49
N GLN A 76 -5.81 10.46 3.42
CA GLN A 76 -7.27 10.56 3.30
C GLN A 76 -7.92 9.17 3.33
N ALA A 77 -7.40 8.22 2.54
CA ALA A 77 -7.93 6.86 2.49
C ALA A 77 -7.80 6.14 3.84
N ASP A 78 -6.66 6.25 4.53
CA ASP A 78 -6.49 5.65 5.85
C ASP A 78 -7.47 6.25 6.88
N TYR A 79 -7.64 7.57 6.88
CA TYR A 79 -8.62 8.24 7.74
C TYR A 79 -10.04 7.73 7.45
N ASP A 80 -10.47 7.75 6.18
CA ASP A 80 -11.83 7.36 5.78
C ASP A 80 -12.11 5.89 6.11
N LEU A 81 -11.14 4.99 5.87
CA LEU A 81 -11.25 3.58 6.22
C LEU A 81 -11.37 3.38 7.73
N ARG A 82 -10.58 4.10 8.55
CA ARG A 82 -10.63 3.98 10.01
C ARG A 82 -11.95 4.50 10.58
N VAL A 83 -12.43 5.64 10.09
CA VAL A 83 -13.72 6.20 10.51
C VAL A 83 -14.85 5.26 10.10
N THR A 84 -14.91 4.88 8.83
CA THR A 84 -15.97 4.02 8.29
C THR A 84 -15.98 2.65 8.95
N ARG A 85 -14.82 2.04 9.20
CA ARG A 85 -14.71 0.76 9.91
C ARG A 85 -15.31 0.83 11.32
N ARG A 86 -15.24 1.96 12.02
CA ARG A 86 -15.90 2.12 13.33
C ARG A 86 -17.41 2.18 13.20
N THR A 87 -17.91 2.78 12.14
CA THR A 87 -19.35 2.96 11.91
C THR A 87 -20.03 1.68 11.43
N ILE A 88 -19.44 0.98 10.46
CA ILE A 88 -20.09 -0.16 9.79
C ILE A 88 -19.35 -1.49 9.96
N GLY A 89 -18.24 -1.54 10.71
CA GLY A 89 -17.40 -2.74 10.82
C GLY A 89 -18.15 -3.98 11.28
N ALA A 90 -18.92 -3.89 12.35
CA ALA A 90 -19.71 -5.01 12.87
C ALA A 90 -20.80 -5.46 11.87
N THR A 91 -21.37 -4.52 11.13
CA THR A 91 -22.35 -4.81 10.06
C THR A 91 -21.68 -5.57 8.91
N LEU A 92 -20.49 -5.16 8.49
CA LEU A 92 -19.73 -5.84 7.43
C LEU A 92 -19.40 -7.28 7.84
N GLU A 93 -18.95 -7.52 9.06
CA GLU A 93 -18.64 -8.87 9.55
C GLU A 93 -19.84 -9.81 9.52
N LYS A 94 -21.05 -9.28 9.76
CA LYS A 94 -22.28 -10.08 9.75
C LYS A 94 -22.78 -10.40 8.35
N TYR A 95 -22.72 -9.45 7.42
CA TYR A 95 -23.41 -9.56 6.14
C TYR A 95 -22.50 -9.74 4.92
N VAL A 96 -21.20 -9.45 5.04
CA VAL A 96 -20.24 -9.57 3.94
C VAL A 96 -19.33 -10.76 4.18
N HIS A 97 -19.55 -11.83 3.42
CA HIS A 97 -18.71 -13.02 3.47
C HIS A 97 -17.56 -12.92 2.47
N PRO A 98 -16.31 -13.24 2.87
CA PRO A 98 -15.20 -13.30 1.93
C PRO A 98 -15.48 -14.29 0.80
N HIS A 99 -15.05 -13.95 -0.42
CA HIS A 99 -15.14 -14.87 -1.54
C HIS A 99 -14.30 -16.12 -1.27
N ALA A 100 -14.90 -17.31 -1.33
CA ALA A 100 -14.30 -18.57 -0.88
C ALA A 100 -12.92 -18.85 -1.50
N ALA A 101 -12.78 -18.65 -2.82
CA ALA A 101 -11.52 -18.88 -3.55
C ALA A 101 -10.39 -17.89 -3.18
N LEU A 102 -10.73 -16.76 -2.56
CA LEU A 102 -9.79 -15.69 -2.18
C LEU A 102 -9.63 -15.57 -0.67
N SER A 103 -10.24 -16.47 0.10
CA SER A 103 -10.00 -16.55 1.54
C SER A 103 -8.52 -16.89 1.74
N VAL A 104 -7.72 -15.87 2.01
CA VAL A 104 -6.38 -16.00 2.62
C VAL A 104 -6.61 -16.48 4.05
N THR A 105 -7.16 -17.68 4.18
CA THR A 105 -7.05 -18.48 5.38
C THR A 105 -5.56 -18.70 5.55
N GLY A 106 -5.05 -18.34 6.73
CA GLY A 106 -3.66 -18.06 7.00
C GLY A 106 -2.68 -18.99 6.30
N CYS A 107 -1.52 -18.43 5.98
CA CYS A 107 -0.30 -19.10 5.57
C CYS A 107 -0.05 -20.39 6.40
N ALA A 108 -0.74 -21.47 6.05
CA ALA A 108 -0.43 -22.81 6.46
C ALA A 108 0.84 -23.09 5.69
N ARG A 109 1.96 -22.89 6.39
CA ARG A 109 3.29 -23.34 6.03
C ARG A 109 3.17 -24.80 5.60
N ARG A 110 2.93 -25.03 4.31
CA ARG A 110 3.04 -26.35 3.70
C ARG A 110 4.49 -26.77 3.94
N SER A 111 4.65 -27.74 4.84
CA SER A 111 5.85 -28.53 4.99
C SER A 111 6.32 -28.90 3.58
N ARG A 112 7.45 -28.36 3.14
CA ARG A 112 8.11 -28.85 1.92
C ARG A 112 8.33 -30.36 2.12
N PRO A 113 7.83 -31.25 1.25
CA PRO A 113 8.35 -32.60 1.22
C PRO A 113 9.83 -32.52 0.83
N SER A 114 10.67 -33.21 1.57
CA SER A 114 12.11 -33.34 1.35
C SER A 114 12.42 -33.65 -0.12
N ALA A 115 13.06 -32.72 -0.82
CA ALA A 115 13.66 -32.97 -2.12
C ALA A 115 15.07 -33.52 -1.91
N SER A 116 15.20 -34.84 -1.73
CA SER A 116 16.51 -35.50 -1.77
C SER A 116 16.39 -36.96 -2.20
N THR A 117 16.07 -37.19 -3.47
CA THR A 117 16.80 -38.19 -4.28
C THR A 117 16.60 -37.85 -5.76
N ARG A 118 17.63 -37.27 -6.40
CA ARG A 118 17.72 -37.28 -7.87
C ARG A 118 18.25 -38.65 -8.29
N PRO A 119 17.70 -39.30 -9.33
CA PRO A 119 18.40 -40.40 -9.99
C PRO A 119 19.58 -39.83 -10.80
N THR A 120 20.75 -40.40 -10.63
CA THR A 120 21.97 -40.09 -11.38
C THR A 120 21.90 -40.65 -12.80
N PRO A 121 22.28 -39.89 -13.84
CA PRO A 121 22.41 -40.45 -15.17
C PRO A 121 23.72 -41.25 -15.29
N SER A 122 23.55 -42.57 -15.42
CA SER A 122 24.28 -43.45 -16.34
C SER A 122 25.78 -43.18 -16.56
N ARG A 123 26.61 -44.00 -15.90
CA ARG A 123 28.01 -44.20 -16.27
C ARG A 123 28.23 -45.66 -16.69
N ARG A 124 27.99 -45.98 -17.96
CA ARG A 124 28.63 -47.10 -18.68
C ARG A 124 28.90 -46.62 -20.11
N ARG A 125 30.13 -46.19 -20.38
CA ARG A 125 31.22 -46.98 -20.99
C ARG A 125 30.79 -47.46 -22.39
N ALA A 126 31.22 -46.74 -23.42
CA ALA A 126 32.49 -46.99 -24.11
C ALA A 126 32.41 -48.20 -25.04
N LEU A 127 31.91 -47.98 -26.26
CA LEU A 127 32.29 -48.70 -27.47
C LEU A 127 32.12 -47.73 -28.64
N PHE A 128 33.22 -47.47 -29.34
CA PHE A 128 33.35 -47.30 -30.80
C PHE A 128 34.59 -46.46 -31.11
N HIS A 129 35.73 -47.12 -30.97
CA HIS A 129 36.92 -46.82 -31.74
C HIS A 129 36.95 -47.89 -32.84
N SER A 130 36.68 -47.52 -34.10
CA SER A 130 37.32 -48.13 -35.28
C SER A 130 36.69 -47.60 -36.58
N MET A 131 37.59 -47.24 -37.51
CA MET A 131 37.43 -47.19 -38.96
C MET A 131 36.70 -46.02 -39.62
N MET A 132 37.52 -45.00 -39.92
CA MET A 132 37.65 -44.49 -41.28
C MET A 132 37.78 -45.66 -42.27
N SER A 133 37.06 -45.63 -43.38
CA SER A 133 37.62 -45.72 -44.74
C SER A 133 36.51 -45.91 -45.76
N SER A 134 36.61 -45.13 -46.85
CA SER A 134 36.07 -45.43 -48.18
C SER A 134 34.56 -45.31 -48.40
N ARG A 135 34.03 -44.98 -49.58
CA ARG A 135 34.46 -44.27 -50.79
C ARG A 135 33.23 -44.41 -51.70
N THR A 136 32.88 -43.34 -52.42
CA THR A 136 32.26 -43.35 -53.77
C THR A 136 30.94 -44.12 -54.04
N LEU A 137 30.06 -43.35 -54.70
CA LEU A 137 28.90 -43.69 -55.57
C LEU A 137 27.57 -43.96 -54.86
#